data_AF-A0A7Y1SN50-F1
#
_entry.id   AF-A0A7Y1SN50-F1
#
_cell.length_a   1.000
_cell.length_b   1.000
_cell.length_c   1.000
_cell.angle_alpha   90.00
_cell.angle_beta   90.00
_cell.angle_gamma   90.00
#
_symmetry.space_group_name_H-M   'P 1'
#
loop_
_entity.id
_entity.type
_entity.pdbx_description
1 polymer ?
#
loop_
_entity_poly.entity_id
_entity_poly.type
_entity_poly.pdbx_seq_one_letter_code
_entity_poly.pdbx_strand_id
1 'polypeptide(L)'
;MSIFNVVQVVIVGLFLSACSLSDLEESQTKEFAELMQNFKLTPAEVDIAQRTVSGYKNEMGTPVVASRDLRQAICYATSVQMPEKYTKAHLLYLEYYAEADKDYYTWFAKKGISAATAEAMGNIYVSAHDKCKTMQGRLKNLKTLKKSRGL
;
A
#
# COMPACT_ATOMS: atom_id res chain seq x y z
N MET A 1 -65.07 -8.30 -6.56
CA MET A 1 -64.34 -9.08 -7.59
C MET A 1 -63.30 -8.12 -8.17
N SER A 2 -62.13 -7.97 -7.53
CA SER A 2 -60.91 -8.78 -7.72
C SER A 2 -60.45 -8.77 -9.16
N ILE A 3 -59.38 -8.01 -9.47
CA ILE A 3 -58.09 -8.53 -9.99
C ILE A 3 -56.99 -7.49 -9.67
N PHE A 4 -56.19 -7.72 -8.62
CA PHE A 4 -54.90 -7.03 -8.44
C PHE A 4 -53.87 -7.74 -9.32
N ASN A 5 -53.38 -7.05 -10.35
CA ASN A 5 -52.32 -7.60 -11.21
C ASN A 5 -50.98 -7.41 -10.52
N VAL A 6 -50.37 -8.55 -10.19
CA VAL A 6 -49.05 -8.73 -9.61
C VAL A 6 -48.00 -8.38 -10.67
N VAL A 7 -47.16 -7.38 -10.41
CA VAL A 7 -45.87 -7.24 -11.10
C VAL A 7 -44.79 -7.25 -10.03
N GLN A 8 -44.47 -8.45 -9.56
CA GLN A 8 -43.19 -8.72 -8.94
C GLN A 8 -42.12 -8.64 -10.03
N VAL A 9 -41.41 -7.52 -10.10
CA VAL A 9 -40.12 -7.47 -10.79
C VAL A 9 -39.10 -8.15 -9.89
N VAL A 10 -38.86 -9.42 -10.21
CA VAL A 10 -37.77 -10.22 -9.68
C VAL A 10 -36.46 -9.60 -10.15
N ILE A 11 -35.85 -8.75 -9.32
CA ILE A 11 -34.44 -8.37 -9.45
C ILE A 11 -33.63 -9.50 -8.81
N VAL A 12 -33.55 -10.64 -9.49
CA VAL A 12 -32.59 -11.71 -9.20
C VAL A 12 -31.59 -11.68 -10.33
N GLY A 13 -30.39 -11.21 -10.04
CA GLY A 13 -29.27 -11.30 -10.97
C GLY A 13 -28.34 -10.12 -10.85
N LEU A 14 -27.42 -10.15 -9.87
CA LEU A 14 -26.04 -9.63 -9.88
C LEU A 14 -25.45 -9.56 -8.45
N PHE A 15 -25.52 -10.65 -7.67
CA PHE A 15 -24.94 -10.71 -6.31
C PHE A 15 -23.96 -11.89 -6.09
N LEU A 16 -23.42 -12.49 -7.15
CA LEU A 16 -22.50 -13.64 -7.03
C LEU A 16 -21.00 -13.29 -7.11
N SER A 17 -20.63 -12.02 -7.28
CA SER A 17 -19.22 -11.61 -7.40
C SER A 17 -18.68 -10.79 -6.22
N ALA A 18 -19.51 -10.48 -5.22
CA ALA A 18 -19.10 -9.65 -4.08
C ALA A 18 -18.44 -10.45 -2.92
N CYS A 19 -18.76 -11.73 -2.75
CA CYS A 19 -18.22 -12.52 -1.63
C CYS A 19 -16.72 -12.82 -1.77
N SER A 20 -16.22 -13.08 -2.98
CA SER A 20 -14.80 -13.41 -3.16
C SER A 20 -13.88 -12.21 -2.92
N LEU A 21 -14.34 -10.98 -3.17
CA LEU A 21 -13.53 -9.79 -2.98
C LEU A 21 -13.48 -9.38 -1.50
N SER A 22 -14.61 -9.45 -0.79
CA SER A 22 -14.66 -9.17 0.64
C SER A 22 -13.78 -10.14 1.44
N ASP A 23 -13.79 -11.42 1.09
CA ASP A 23 -12.98 -12.44 1.76
C ASP A 23 -11.48 -12.20 1.56
N LEU A 24 -11.08 -11.74 0.36
CA LEU A 24 -9.69 -11.39 0.05
C LEU A 24 -9.23 -10.13 0.78
N GLU A 25 -10.07 -9.10 0.87
CA GLU A 25 -9.79 -7.88 1.62
C GLU A 25 -9.66 -8.15 3.11
N GLU A 26 -10.54 -8.97 3.68
CA GLU A 26 -10.48 -9.39 5.09
C GLU A 26 -9.19 -10.17 5.36
N SER A 27 -8.86 -11.14 4.50
CA SER A 27 -7.62 -11.92 4.59
C SER A 27 -6.38 -11.03 4.55
N GLN A 28 -6.33 -10.06 3.63
CA GLN A 28 -5.24 -9.08 3.55
C GLN A 28 -5.15 -8.20 4.79
N THR A 29 -6.29 -7.72 5.28
CA THR A 29 -6.34 -6.86 6.47
C THR A 29 -5.79 -7.59 7.68
N LYS A 30 -6.13 -8.87 7.81
CA LYS A 30 -5.59 -9.75 8.84
C LYS A 30 -4.09 -9.97 8.67
N GLU A 31 -3.61 -10.34 7.47
CA GLU A 31 -2.18 -10.52 7.21
C GLU A 31 -1.40 -9.24 7.55
N PHE A 32 -1.90 -8.08 7.15
CA PHE A 32 -1.23 -6.81 7.40
C PHE A 32 -1.21 -6.46 8.89
N ALA A 33 -2.30 -6.69 9.62
CA ALA A 33 -2.36 -6.53 11.08
C ALA A 33 -1.36 -7.44 11.79
N GLU A 34 -1.27 -8.70 11.40
CA GLU A 34 -0.29 -9.65 11.94
C GLU A 34 1.15 -9.20 11.66
N LEU A 35 1.44 -8.71 10.46
CA LEU A 35 2.76 -8.16 10.13
C LEU A 35 3.09 -6.94 11.01
N MET A 36 2.17 -5.99 11.18
CA MET A 36 2.39 -4.81 12.02
C MET A 36 2.68 -5.20 13.48
N GLN A 37 1.95 -6.19 14.02
CA GLN A 37 2.17 -6.72 15.37
C GLN A 37 3.52 -7.44 15.50
N ASN A 38 3.85 -8.31 14.55
CA ASN A 38 5.09 -9.07 14.57
C ASN A 38 6.35 -8.19 14.53
N PHE A 39 6.28 -7.08 13.79
CA PHE A 39 7.36 -6.10 13.69
C PHE A 39 7.30 -5.01 14.78
N LYS A 40 6.27 -5.03 15.65
CA LYS A 40 6.07 -4.08 16.76
C LYS A 40 6.16 -2.62 16.33
N LEU A 41 5.46 -2.29 15.25
CA LEU A 41 5.49 -0.93 14.68
C LEU A 41 4.99 0.10 15.70
N THR A 42 5.67 1.23 15.75
CA THR A 42 5.21 2.42 16.46
C THR A 42 3.99 3.02 15.74
N PRO A 43 3.19 3.88 16.41
CA PRO A 43 2.05 4.53 15.76
C PRO A 43 2.42 5.32 14.49
N ALA A 44 3.59 5.96 14.46
CA ALA A 44 4.08 6.69 13.30
C ALA A 44 4.43 5.74 12.13
N GLU A 45 5.06 4.60 12.42
CA GLU A 45 5.37 3.59 11.40
C GLU A 45 4.10 2.90 10.89
N VAL A 46 3.08 2.71 11.74
CA VAL A 46 1.77 2.21 11.32
C VAL A 46 1.14 3.14 10.27
N ASP A 47 1.12 4.45 10.51
CA ASP A 47 0.56 5.42 9.55
C ASP A 47 1.36 5.41 8.23
N ILE A 48 2.69 5.36 8.30
CA ILE A 48 3.54 5.22 7.10
C ILE A 48 3.21 3.93 6.33
N ALA A 49 3.11 2.80 7.02
CA ALA A 49 2.81 1.51 6.39
C ALA A 49 1.42 1.53 5.74
N GLN A 50 0.41 2.06 6.42
CA GLN A 50 -0.95 2.18 5.92
C GLN A 50 -1.03 3.10 4.70
N ARG A 51 -0.38 4.27 4.72
CA ARG A 51 -0.33 5.18 3.57
C ARG A 51 0.38 4.56 2.37
N THR A 52 1.47 3.82 2.62
CA THR A 52 2.18 3.09 1.57
C THR A 52 1.30 2.03 0.91
N VAL A 53 0.55 1.25 1.70
CA VAL A 53 -0.42 0.27 1.18
C VAL A 53 -1.55 0.96 0.42
N SER A 54 -2.05 2.10 0.93
CA SER A 54 -3.05 2.92 0.22
C SER A 54 -2.53 3.35 -1.16
N GLY A 55 -1.28 3.83 -1.23
CA GLY A 55 -0.62 4.15 -2.49
C GLY A 55 -0.54 2.98 -3.47
N TYR A 56 -0.18 1.78 -3.00
CA TYR A 56 -0.17 0.58 -3.85
C TYR A 56 -1.57 0.26 -4.40
N LYS A 57 -2.61 0.38 -3.57
CA LYS A 57 -4.01 0.19 -4.01
C LYS A 57 -4.41 1.22 -5.06
N ASN A 58 -4.06 2.48 -4.85
CA ASN A 58 -4.33 3.59 -5.77
C ASN A 58 -3.61 3.40 -7.12
N GLU A 59 -2.34 2.98 -7.10
CA GLU A 59 -1.58 2.69 -8.33
C GLU A 59 -2.20 1.55 -9.13
N MET A 60 -2.55 0.45 -8.47
CA MET A 60 -3.05 -0.75 -9.14
C MET A 60 -4.55 -0.70 -9.47
N GLY A 61 -5.29 0.26 -8.92
CA GLY A 61 -6.74 0.37 -9.08
C GLY A 61 -7.51 -0.81 -8.47
N THR A 62 -6.96 -1.48 -7.46
CA THR A 62 -7.55 -2.64 -6.78
C THR A 62 -7.50 -2.46 -5.27
N PRO A 63 -8.51 -2.94 -4.53
CA PRO A 63 -8.51 -2.86 -3.08
C PRO A 63 -7.59 -3.88 -2.40
N VAL A 64 -6.99 -4.81 -3.16
CA VAL A 64 -6.11 -5.87 -2.65
C VAL A 64 -4.73 -5.76 -3.29
N VAL A 65 -3.69 -5.66 -2.45
CA VAL A 65 -2.27 -5.70 -2.86
C VAL A 65 -1.64 -7.09 -2.69
N ALA A 66 -0.49 -7.38 -3.30
CA ALA A 66 0.16 -8.66 -3.06
C ALA A 66 0.84 -8.69 -1.67
N SER A 67 0.91 -9.88 -1.04
CA SER A 67 1.61 -10.06 0.26
C SER A 67 3.05 -9.53 0.26
N ARG A 68 3.75 -9.60 -0.88
CA ARG A 68 5.10 -9.05 -1.03
C ARG A 68 5.12 -7.51 -0.85
N ASP A 69 4.08 -6.83 -1.28
CA ASP A 69 3.96 -5.37 -1.26
C ASP A 69 3.58 -4.94 0.17
N LEU A 70 2.74 -5.71 0.88
CA LEU A 70 2.51 -5.53 2.33
C LEU A 70 3.83 -5.59 3.11
N ARG A 71 4.66 -6.61 2.86
CA ARG A 71 5.98 -6.74 3.50
C ARG A 71 6.93 -5.61 3.11
N GLN A 72 6.81 -5.11 1.88
CA GLN A 72 7.59 -3.95 1.44
C GLN A 72 7.17 -2.69 2.18
N ALA A 73 5.87 -2.46 2.39
CA ALA A 73 5.36 -1.34 3.18
C ALA A 73 5.87 -1.40 4.63
N ILE A 74 5.85 -2.58 5.27
CA ILE A 74 6.40 -2.78 6.63
C ILE A 74 7.91 -2.50 6.67
N CYS A 75 8.66 -3.02 5.70
CA CYS A 75 10.09 -2.75 5.60
C CYS A 75 10.37 -1.25 5.45
N TYR A 76 9.61 -0.58 4.57
CA TYR A 76 9.77 0.84 4.31
C TYR A 76 9.48 1.65 5.57
N ALA A 77 8.34 1.38 6.22
CA ALA A 77 7.93 2.06 7.45
C ALA A 77 8.98 1.98 8.56
N THR A 78 9.58 0.81 8.76
CA THR A 78 10.64 0.60 9.76
C THR A 78 12.01 1.11 9.36
N SER A 79 12.20 1.47 8.08
CA SER A 79 13.49 1.93 7.54
C SER A 79 13.56 3.43 7.31
N VAL A 80 12.43 4.08 7.05
CA VAL A 80 12.40 5.51 6.75
C VAL A 80 12.59 6.32 8.04
N GLN A 81 13.53 7.25 8.01
CA GLN A 81 13.74 8.22 9.07
C GLN A 81 13.35 9.60 8.54
N MET A 82 12.05 9.87 8.53
CA MET A 82 11.51 11.14 8.02
C MET A 82 11.56 12.22 9.10
N PRO A 83 12.26 13.34 8.90
CA PRO A 83 12.19 14.49 9.81
C PRO A 83 10.75 15.00 9.97
N GLU A 84 10.39 15.41 11.17
CA GLU A 84 9.03 15.85 11.52
C GLU A 84 8.47 16.94 10.58
N LYS A 85 9.33 17.90 10.19
CA LYS A 85 8.99 18.97 9.23
C LYS A 85 8.53 18.47 7.85
N TYR A 86 8.82 17.21 7.51
CA TYR A 86 8.47 16.60 6.23
C TYR A 86 7.37 15.53 6.35
N THR A 87 7.01 15.10 7.56
CA THR A 87 6.07 14.00 7.80
C THR A 87 4.74 14.18 7.06
N LYS A 88 4.13 15.36 7.14
CA LYS A 88 2.83 15.61 6.48
C LYS A 88 2.92 15.50 4.95
N ALA A 89 3.95 16.10 4.36
CA ALA A 89 4.20 16.02 2.92
C ALA A 89 4.51 14.58 2.50
N HIS A 90 5.24 13.84 3.35
CA HIS A 90 5.62 12.48 3.10
C HIS A 90 4.44 11.51 3.10
N LEU A 91 3.57 11.59 4.10
CA LEU A 91 2.37 10.74 4.17
C LEU A 91 1.44 10.99 2.98
N LEU A 92 1.30 12.25 2.56
CA LEU A 92 0.56 12.61 1.36
C LEU A 92 1.23 12.01 0.12
N TYR A 93 2.54 12.10 -0.01
CA TYR A 93 3.26 11.47 -1.11
C TYR A 93 3.04 9.96 -1.17
N LEU A 94 3.15 9.25 -0.03
CA LEU A 94 2.99 7.80 0.01
C LEU A 94 1.61 7.32 -0.45
N GLU A 95 0.57 8.10 -0.20
CA GLU A 95 -0.80 7.76 -0.62
C GLU A 95 -1.04 8.04 -2.11
N TYR A 96 -0.34 9.02 -2.68
CA TYR A 96 -0.57 9.52 -4.04
C TYR A 96 0.66 9.41 -4.95
N TYR A 97 1.65 8.58 -4.62
CA TYR A 97 2.95 8.58 -5.32
C TYR A 97 2.79 8.30 -6.82
N ALA A 98 1.85 7.44 -7.23
CA ALA A 98 1.60 7.15 -8.63
C ALA A 98 1.09 8.38 -9.43
N GLU A 99 0.40 9.31 -8.78
CA GLU A 99 0.05 10.61 -9.36
C GLU A 99 1.24 11.56 -9.28
N ALA A 100 1.85 11.67 -8.10
CA ALA A 100 2.95 12.59 -7.85
C ALA A 100 4.14 12.33 -8.78
N ASP A 101 4.52 11.08 -9.01
CA ASP A 101 5.69 10.71 -9.82
C ASP A 101 5.55 11.09 -11.31
N LYS A 102 4.34 11.38 -11.81
CA LYS A 102 4.13 11.86 -13.18
C LYS A 102 4.67 13.27 -13.38
N ASP A 103 4.55 14.11 -12.36
CA ASP A 103 4.95 15.53 -12.39
C ASP A 103 5.41 16.00 -11.00
N TYR A 104 6.36 15.27 -10.39
CA TYR A 104 6.77 15.35 -8.97
C TYR A 104 6.81 16.77 -8.41
N TYR A 105 7.70 17.62 -8.91
CA TYR A 105 7.85 18.99 -8.38
C TYR A 105 6.61 19.84 -8.58
N THR A 106 5.91 19.68 -9.72
CA THR A 106 4.67 20.39 -10.02
C THR A 106 3.54 19.95 -9.10
N TRP A 107 3.45 18.65 -8.79
CA TRP A 107 2.47 18.09 -7.88
C TRP A 107 2.66 18.63 -6.46
N PHE A 108 3.89 18.70 -5.95
CA PHE A 108 4.20 19.31 -4.65
C PHE A 108 3.92 20.82 -4.64
N ALA A 109 4.27 21.53 -5.72
CA ALA A 109 3.98 22.96 -5.84
C ALA A 109 2.47 23.24 -5.74
N LYS A 110 1.61 22.44 -6.38
CA LYS A 110 0.14 22.52 -6.27
C LYS A 110 -0.37 22.31 -4.83
N LYS A 111 0.42 21.70 -3.96
CA LYS A 111 0.12 21.46 -2.54
C LYS A 111 0.82 22.44 -1.60
N GLY A 112 1.44 23.49 -2.15
CA GLY A 112 2.14 24.52 -1.38
C GLY A 112 3.47 24.05 -0.78
N ILE A 113 4.07 22.98 -1.32
CA ILE A 113 5.33 22.42 -0.86
C ILE A 113 6.44 22.89 -1.79
N SER A 114 7.51 23.45 -1.22
CA SER A 114 8.65 23.97 -1.99
C SER A 114 9.44 22.86 -2.66
N ALA A 115 10.08 23.17 -3.80
CA ALA A 115 10.94 22.23 -4.51
C ALA A 115 12.07 21.67 -3.64
N ALA A 116 12.72 22.51 -2.83
CA ALA A 116 13.77 22.08 -1.90
C ALA A 116 13.26 21.08 -0.84
N THR A 117 12.04 21.27 -0.34
CA THR A 117 11.40 20.32 0.58
C THR A 117 11.07 19.00 -0.13
N ALA A 118 10.51 19.08 -1.33
CA ALA A 118 10.19 17.91 -2.15
C ALA A 118 11.45 17.10 -2.49
N GLU A 119 12.55 17.77 -2.85
CA GLU A 119 13.85 17.14 -3.13
C GLU A 119 14.42 16.45 -1.88
N ALA A 120 14.50 17.15 -0.75
CA ALA A 120 15.01 16.59 0.50
C ALA A 120 14.24 15.35 0.94
N MET A 121 12.91 15.39 0.83
CA MET A 121 12.04 14.26 1.14
C MET A 121 12.22 13.09 0.15
N GLY A 122 12.34 13.40 -1.14
CA GLY A 122 12.56 12.40 -2.19
C GLY A 122 13.85 11.62 -1.98
N ASN A 123 14.93 12.28 -1.57
CA ASN A 123 16.20 11.63 -1.26
C ASN A 123 16.09 10.64 -0.09
N ILE A 124 15.33 11.01 0.95
CA ILE A 124 15.07 10.13 2.11
C ILE A 124 14.22 8.92 1.68
N TYR A 125 13.17 9.17 0.89
CA TYR A 125 12.30 8.13 0.36
C TYR A 125 13.10 7.11 -0.48
N VAL A 126 13.87 7.56 -1.46
CA VAL A 126 14.66 6.69 -2.35
C VAL A 126 15.63 5.83 -1.55
N SER A 127 16.35 6.43 -0.59
CA SER A 127 17.29 5.72 0.28
C SER A 127 16.62 4.58 1.07
N ALA A 128 15.46 4.85 1.69
CA ALA A 128 14.71 3.84 2.43
C ALA A 128 14.09 2.78 1.51
N HIS A 129 13.58 3.18 0.34
CA HIS A 129 12.97 2.27 -0.63
C HIS A 129 13.99 1.30 -1.23
N ASP A 130 15.17 1.78 -1.63
CA ASP A 130 16.23 0.96 -2.21
C ASP A 130 16.78 -0.06 -1.21
N LYS A 131 16.91 0.33 0.06
CA LYS A 131 17.25 -0.59 1.15
C LYS A 131 16.26 -1.75 1.23
N CYS A 132 14.96 -1.49 1.10
CA CYS A 132 13.93 -2.52 1.15
C CYS A 132 13.87 -3.39 -0.11
N LYS A 133 14.06 -2.79 -1.29
CA LYS A 133 14.08 -3.50 -2.58
C LYS A 133 15.25 -4.48 -2.66
N THR A 134 16.44 -4.07 -2.22
CA THR A 134 17.64 -4.91 -2.22
C THR A 134 17.53 -6.09 -1.24
N MET A 135 16.93 -5.90 -0.07
CA MET A 135 16.69 -6.99 0.89
C MET A 135 15.74 -8.06 0.34
N GLN A 136 14.69 -7.67 -0.38
CA GLN A 136 13.82 -8.65 -1.05
C GLN A 136 14.55 -9.42 -2.16
N GLY A 137 15.43 -8.75 -2.92
CA GLY A 137 16.28 -9.39 -3.93
C GLY A 137 17.21 -10.45 -3.32
N ARG A 138 17.82 -10.16 -2.17
CA ARG A 138 18.70 -11.09 -1.44
C ARG A 138 17.94 -12.29 -0.86
N LEU A 139 16.74 -12.09 -0.32
CA LEU A 139 15.89 -13.17 0.19
C LEU A 139 15.40 -14.12 -0.91
N LYS A 140 15.09 -13.59 -2.10
CA LYS A 140 14.77 -14.43 -3.28
C LYS A 140 15.95 -15.33 -3.63
N ASN A 141 17.15 -14.76 -3.73
CA ASN A 141 18.38 -15.49 -4.03
C ASN A 141 18.72 -16.57 -2.99
N LEU A 142 18.50 -16.29 -1.69
CA LEU A 142 18.72 -17.29 -0.63
C LEU A 142 17.72 -18.46 -0.70
N LYS A 143 16.46 -18.21 -1.06
CA LYS A 143 15.47 -19.28 -1.25
C LYS A 143 15.80 -20.15 -2.45
N THR A 144 16.25 -19.57 -3.57
CA THR A 144 16.73 -20.34 -4.73
C THR A 144 17.98 -21.15 -4.40
N LEU A 145 18.92 -20.59 -3.64
CA LEU A 145 20.12 -21.28 -3.21
C LEU A 145 19.80 -22.46 -2.27
N LYS A 146 18.88 -22.30 -1.32
CA LYS A 146 18.42 -23.41 -0.45
C LYS A 146 17.71 -24.50 -1.25
N LYS A 147 16.80 -24.12 -2.16
CA LYS A 147 16.10 -25.06 -3.05
C LYS A 147 17.04 -25.83 -3.98
N SER A 148 18.12 -25.19 -4.46
CA SER A 148 19.16 -25.84 -5.27
C SER A 148 20.10 -26.76 -4.50
N ARG A 149 20.12 -26.66 -3.17
CA ARG A 149 20.99 -27.45 -2.28
C ARG A 149 20.29 -28.61 -1.56
N GLY A 150 19.00 -28.86 -1.86
CA GLY A 150 18.28 -29.99 -1.28
C GLY A 150 18.17 -29.98 0.24
N LEU A 151 18.09 -28.78 0.84
CA LEU A 151 17.76 -28.57 2.26
C LEU A 151 16.32 -28.04 2.39
#